data_AF-T1CL59-F1
#
_entry.id   AF-T1CL59-F1
#
_cell.length_a   1.000
_cell.length_b   1.000
_cell.length_c   1.000
_cell.angle_alpha   90.00
_cell.angle_beta   90.00
_cell.angle_gamma   90.00
#
_symmetry.space_group_name_H-M   'P 1'
#
loop_
_entity.id
_entity.type
_entity.pdbx_description
1 polymer ?
#
loop_
_entity_poly.entity_id
_entity_poly.type
_entity_poly.pdbx_seq_one_letter_code
_entity_poly.pdbx_strand_id
1 'polypeptide(L)'
;SYNPMAYSKDGAAGIWQFMPGTAQRFLRMNSAVDQRLDPFSATVAAAQLLAYNHRILGTWPLAITAYNHGLAGMLRAVRTVGTKNIGAIVLRYRTPMFGFASRNFYASFLAALYVDEHAHR
;
A
#
# COMPACT_ATOMS: atom_id res chain seq x y z
N SER A 1 12.06 -1.34 10.11
CA SER A 1 13.37 -0.79 9.71
C SER A 1 13.12 0.40 8.80
N TYR A 2 13.63 1.58 9.16
CA TYR A 2 13.47 2.83 8.41
C TYR A 2 14.62 3.06 7.43
N ASN A 3 15.15 1.99 6.81
CA ASN A 3 16.31 2.09 5.92
C ASN A 3 15.91 2.66 4.54
N PRO A 4 16.37 3.87 4.17
CA PRO A 4 16.09 4.46 2.85
C PRO A 4 16.69 3.70 1.67
N MET A 5 17.73 2.90 1.93
CA MET A 5 18.44 2.11 0.93
C MET A 5 17.94 0.67 0.86
N ALA A 6 16.79 0.36 1.47
CA ALA A 6 16.26 -0.99 1.50
C ALA A 6 15.81 -1.46 0.11
N TYR A 7 16.19 -2.68 -0.26
CA TYR A 7 15.67 -3.40 -1.41
C TYR A 7 15.08 -4.74 -0.97
N SER A 8 13.90 -5.08 -1.46
CA SER A 8 13.34 -6.42 -1.31
C SER A 8 13.85 -7.36 -2.40
N LYS A 9 13.72 -8.67 -2.18
CA LYS A 9 14.02 -9.70 -3.19
C LYS A 9 13.19 -9.53 -4.47
N ASP A 10 11.99 -8.97 -4.33
CA ASP A 10 11.04 -8.75 -5.43
C ASP A 10 11.23 -7.38 -6.11
N GLY A 11 12.21 -6.59 -5.69
CA GLY A 11 12.57 -5.31 -6.31
C GLY A 11 11.84 -4.07 -5.76
N ALA A 12 11.12 -4.20 -4.64
CA ALA A 12 10.61 -3.05 -3.90
C ALA A 12 11.78 -2.26 -3.30
N ALA A 13 11.71 -0.93 -3.29
CA ALA A 13 12.81 -0.09 -2.83
C ALA A 13 12.38 1.05 -1.89
N GLY A 14 13.28 1.45 -1.01
CA GLY A 14 13.14 2.60 -0.12
C GLY A 14 12.31 2.34 1.13
N ILE A 15 12.19 3.36 1.98
CA ILE A 15 11.39 3.30 3.21
C ILE A 15 9.91 2.95 2.94
N TRP A 16 9.38 3.36 1.79
CA TRP A 16 7.99 3.15 1.38
C TRP A 16 7.80 1.89 0.52
N GLN A 17 8.87 1.13 0.28
CA GLN A 17 8.88 -0.16 -0.43
C GLN A 17 8.10 -0.13 -1.76
N PHE A 18 8.41 0.86 -2.59
CA PHE A 18 7.75 1.00 -3.89
C PHE A 18 8.24 -0.03 -4.91
N MET A 19 7.30 -0.70 -5.56
CA MET A 19 7.57 -1.45 -6.79
C MET A 19 7.87 -0.50 -7.96
N PRO A 20 8.81 -0.83 -8.87
CA PRO A 20 9.21 0.06 -9.98
C PRO A 20 8.03 0.59 -10.81
N GLY A 21 7.11 -0.30 -11.22
CA GLY A 21 5.96 0.09 -12.05
C GLY A 21 4.96 1.02 -11.35
N THR A 22 4.89 0.97 -10.02
CA THR A 22 4.05 1.90 -9.25
C THR A 22 4.78 3.24 -9.04
N ALA A 23 6.08 3.18 -8.72
CA ALA A 23 6.91 4.36 -8.50
C ALA A 23 6.96 5.27 -9.72
N GLN A 24 7.09 4.73 -10.94
CA GLN A 24 7.19 5.52 -12.18
C GLN A 24 6.03 6.50 -12.42
N ARG A 25 4.90 6.32 -11.75
CA ARG A 25 3.74 7.24 -11.83
C ARG A 25 3.92 8.52 -11.02
N PHE A 26 4.81 8.51 -10.03
CA PHE A 26 4.98 9.59 -9.04
C PHE A 26 6.44 9.99 -8.82
N LEU A 27 7.38 9.16 -9.27
CA LEU A 27 8.82 9.27 -9.04
C LEU A 27 9.58 9.14 -10.36
N ARG A 28 10.65 9.91 -10.48
CA ARG A 28 11.61 9.78 -11.57
C ARG A 28 12.49 8.55 -11.33
N MET A 29 12.52 7.68 -12.32
CA MET A 29 13.38 6.49 -12.34
C MET A 29 14.06 6.37 -13.70
N ASN A 30 15.39 6.30 -13.71
CA ASN A 30 16.22 5.97 -14.86
C ASN A 30 17.51 5.29 -14.39
N SER A 31 18.42 4.96 -15.32
CA SER A 31 19.67 4.26 -15.00
C SER A 31 20.58 5.01 -14.00
N ALA A 32 20.45 6.33 -13.89
CA ALA A 32 21.26 7.17 -13.01
C ALA A 32 20.53 7.59 -11.73
N VAL A 33 19.19 7.53 -11.69
CA VAL A 33 18.36 8.10 -10.61
C VAL A 33 17.24 7.13 -10.26
N ASP A 34 17.16 6.76 -8.98
CA ASP A 34 16.03 6.01 -8.41
C ASP A 34 15.46 6.78 -7.19
N GLN A 35 14.45 7.62 -7.43
CA GLN A 35 13.86 8.45 -6.36
C GLN A 35 13.07 7.64 -5.31
N ARG A 36 12.95 6.32 -5.46
CA ARG A 36 12.42 5.47 -4.37
C ARG A 36 13.32 5.48 -3.14
N LEU A 37 14.62 5.72 -3.34
CA LEU A 37 15.62 5.77 -2.28
C LEU A 37 15.70 7.13 -1.57
N ASP A 38 15.11 8.18 -2.14
CA ASP A 38 15.04 9.50 -1.52
C ASP A 38 13.82 9.56 -0.57
N PRO A 39 14.01 9.65 0.77
CA PRO A 39 12.91 9.61 1.73
C PRO A 39 11.84 10.67 1.49
N PHE A 40 12.24 11.88 1.10
CA PHE A 40 11.31 13.00 0.90
C PHE A 40 10.42 12.76 -0.32
N SER A 41 11.04 12.49 -1.48
CA SER A 41 10.33 12.20 -2.74
C SER A 41 9.43 10.97 -2.56
N ALA A 42 9.96 9.90 -1.96
CA ALA A 42 9.20 8.68 -1.71
C ALA A 42 8.00 8.93 -0.77
N THR A 43 8.14 9.79 0.24
CA THR A 43 7.03 10.15 1.14
C THR A 43 5.93 10.92 0.42
N VAL A 44 6.30 11.92 -0.40
CA VAL A 44 5.32 12.65 -1.22
C VAL A 44 4.60 11.70 -2.19
N ALA A 45 5.34 10.80 -2.84
CA ALA A 45 4.77 9.80 -3.73
C ALA A 45 3.83 8.82 -3.00
N ALA A 46 4.16 8.39 -1.78
CA ALA A 46 3.31 7.52 -0.97
C ALA A 46 1.99 8.21 -0.62
N ALA A 47 2.04 9.47 -0.20
CA ALA A 47 0.85 10.27 0.06
C ALA A 47 -0.02 10.45 -1.21
N GLN A 48 0.60 10.73 -2.36
CA GLN A 48 -0.10 10.84 -3.65
C GLN A 48 -0.77 9.52 -4.06
N LEU A 49 -0.09 8.38 -3.89
CA LEU A 49 -0.66 7.06 -4.17
C LEU A 49 -1.86 6.76 -3.26
N LEU A 50 -1.74 7.02 -1.96
CA LEU A 50 -2.84 6.84 -1.00
C LEU A 50 -4.03 7.73 -1.34
N ALA A 51 -3.81 9.00 -1.64
CA ALA A 51 -4.85 9.93 -2.07
C ALA A 51 -5.52 9.48 -3.38
N TYR A 52 -4.72 9.02 -4.36
CA TYR A 52 -5.22 8.47 -5.62
C TYR A 52 -6.10 7.23 -5.40
N ASN A 53 -5.65 6.29 -4.57
CA ASN A 53 -6.40 5.09 -4.22
C ASN A 53 -7.71 5.46 -3.50
N HIS A 54 -7.66 6.39 -2.54
CA HIS A 54 -8.83 6.86 -1.81
C HIS A 54 -9.86 7.51 -2.73
N ARG A 55 -9.43 8.38 -3.65
CA ARG A 55 -10.32 9.02 -4.63
C ARG A 55 -11.11 8.00 -5.47
N ILE A 56 -10.50 6.87 -5.81
CA ILE A 56 -11.11 5.86 -6.68
C ILE A 56 -11.95 4.84 -5.88
N LEU A 57 -11.44 4.37 -4.74
CA LEU A 57 -12.11 3.34 -3.93
C LEU A 57 -13.16 3.94 -2.98
N GLY A 58 -12.97 5.19 -2.56
CA GLY A 58 -13.90 5.97 -1.75
C GLY A 58 -13.88 5.68 -0.25
N THR A 59 -12.94 4.86 0.25
CA THR A 59 -12.75 4.64 1.69
C THR A 59 -11.28 4.43 2.01
N TRP A 60 -10.83 4.88 3.19
CA TRP A 60 -9.46 4.70 3.65
C TRP A 60 -9.03 3.24 3.84
N PRO A 61 -9.86 2.34 4.41
CA PRO A 61 -9.46 0.95 4.54
C PRO A 61 -9.14 0.28 3.20
N LEU A 62 -9.95 0.56 2.17
CA LEU A 62 -9.67 0.07 0.82
C LEU A 62 -8.41 0.71 0.23
N ALA A 63 -8.21 2.01 0.44
CA ALA A 63 -7.04 2.73 -0.09
C ALA A 63 -5.72 2.21 0.49
N ILE A 64 -5.70 1.96 1.80
CA ILE A 64 -4.57 1.38 2.53
C ILE A 64 -4.32 -0.05 2.05
N THR A 65 -5.35 -0.91 1.99
CA THR A 65 -5.19 -2.27 1.45
C THR A 65 -4.71 -2.26 -0.01
N ALA A 66 -5.19 -1.34 -0.84
CA ALA A 66 -4.75 -1.18 -2.22
C ALA A 66 -3.31 -0.71 -2.38
N TYR A 67 -2.71 -0.10 -1.34
CA TYR A 67 -1.28 0.23 -1.35
C TYR A 67 -0.43 -1.04 -1.46
N ASN A 68 -0.81 -2.10 -0.74
CA ASN A 68 -0.15 -3.41 -0.81
C ASN A 68 -0.66 -4.29 -1.96
N HIS A 69 -1.99 -4.37 -2.13
CA HIS A 69 -2.60 -5.32 -3.07
C HIS A 69 -2.72 -4.78 -4.50
N GLY A 70 -2.54 -3.48 -4.70
CA GLY A 70 -2.78 -2.79 -5.96
C GLY A 70 -4.25 -2.38 -6.14
N LEU A 71 -4.45 -1.19 -6.73
CA LEU A 71 -5.76 -0.61 -6.96
C LEU A 71 -6.68 -1.48 -7.82
N ALA A 72 -6.16 -2.03 -8.93
CA ALA A 72 -6.96 -2.85 -9.84
C ALA A 72 -7.46 -4.13 -9.18
N GLY A 73 -6.64 -4.76 -8.33
CA GLY A 73 -7.02 -5.92 -7.53
C GLY A 73 -8.13 -5.57 -6.55
N MET A 74 -7.99 -4.44 -5.84
CA MET A 74 -9.00 -3.97 -4.90
C MET A 74 -10.33 -3.62 -5.59
N LEU A 75 -10.30 -2.98 -6.76
CA LEU A 75 -11.49 -2.71 -7.59
C LEU A 75 -12.19 -3.99 -8.05
N ARG A 76 -11.42 -5.05 -8.35
CA ARG A 76 -11.99 -6.36 -8.68
C ARG A 76 -12.69 -6.95 -7.47
N ALA A 77 -12.05 -6.95 -6.30
CA ALA A 77 -12.63 -7.45 -5.07
C ALA A 77 -13.93 -6.71 -4.68
N VAL A 78 -13.94 -5.37 -4.74
CA VAL A 78 -15.14 -4.55 -4.49
C VAL A 78 -16.29 -4.94 -5.44
N ARG A 79 -16.01 -5.07 -6.74
CA ARG A 79 -17.01 -5.47 -7.73
C ARG A 79 -17.53 -6.89 -7.50
N THR A 80 -16.64 -7.84 -7.18
CA THR A 80 -17.01 -9.24 -6.96
C THR A 80 -17.85 -9.44 -5.70
N VAL A 81 -17.54 -8.75 -4.61
CA VAL A 81 -18.28 -8.89 -3.35
C VAL A 81 -19.53 -7.99 -3.32
N GLY A 82 -19.53 -6.91 -4.12
CA GLY A 82 -20.64 -5.95 -4.19
C GLY A 82 -20.68 -4.97 -3.01
N THR A 83 -19.54 -4.70 -2.37
CA THR A 83 -19.45 -3.79 -1.21
C THR A 83 -18.11 -3.10 -1.12
N LYS A 84 -18.07 -1.95 -0.45
CA LYS A 84 -16.85 -1.23 -0.09
C LYS A 84 -16.39 -1.50 1.36
N ASN A 85 -17.13 -2.31 2.11
CA ASN A 85 -16.76 -2.67 3.47
C ASN A 85 -15.56 -3.65 3.44
N ILE A 86 -14.41 -3.21 3.97
CA ILE A 86 -13.18 -4.03 3.96
C ILE A 86 -13.35 -5.35 4.72
N GLY A 87 -14.10 -5.38 5.83
CA GLY A 87 -14.31 -6.58 6.62
C GLY A 87 -15.07 -7.65 5.83
N ALA A 88 -16.15 -7.24 5.14
CA ALA A 88 -16.89 -8.12 4.26
C ALA A 88 -16.02 -8.65 3.11
N ILE A 89 -15.19 -7.79 2.50
CA ILE A 89 -14.28 -8.21 1.43
C ILE A 89 -13.24 -9.20 1.93
N VAL A 90 -12.61 -8.93 3.07
CA VAL A 90 -11.67 -9.87 3.69
C VAL A 90 -12.35 -11.20 3.93
N LEU A 91 -13.55 -11.24 4.51
CA LEU A 91 -14.22 -12.51 4.78
C LEU A 91 -14.60 -13.28 3.51
N ARG A 92 -15.13 -12.58 2.49
CA ARG A 92 -15.85 -13.19 1.35
C ARG A 92 -15.03 -13.29 0.05
N TYR A 93 -14.02 -12.44 -0.16
CA TYR A 93 -13.18 -12.49 -1.37
C TYR A 93 -11.97 -13.40 -1.14
N ARG A 94 -12.00 -14.58 -1.77
CA ARG A 94 -10.98 -15.63 -1.63
C ARG A 94 -10.35 -15.91 -2.99
N THR A 95 -9.13 -15.40 -3.18
CA THR A 95 -8.30 -15.72 -4.35
C THR A 95 -6.85 -15.91 -3.90
N PRO A 96 -6.03 -16.69 -4.62
CA PRO A 96 -4.60 -16.84 -4.28
C PRO A 96 -3.86 -15.49 -4.22
N MET A 97 -4.22 -14.54 -5.09
CA MET A 97 -3.62 -13.21 -5.14
C MET A 97 -4.04 -12.31 -3.98
N PHE A 98 -5.25 -12.47 -3.43
CA PHE A 98 -5.70 -11.76 -2.22
C PHE A 98 -5.43 -12.61 -0.98
N GLY A 99 -4.16 -12.97 -0.79
CA GLY A 99 -3.67 -13.83 0.27
C GLY A 99 -3.51 -13.12 1.62
N PHE A 100 -2.78 -13.76 2.54
CA PHE A 100 -2.64 -13.31 3.93
C PHE A 100 -2.18 -11.85 4.07
N ALA A 101 -1.14 -11.44 3.34
CA ALA A 101 -0.59 -10.08 3.43
C ALA A 101 -1.65 -9.03 3.06
N SER A 102 -2.29 -9.17 1.90
CA SER A 102 -3.30 -8.22 1.42
C SER A 102 -4.54 -8.17 2.33
N ARG A 103 -4.96 -9.33 2.86
CA ARG A 103 -6.13 -9.42 3.75
C ARG A 103 -5.90 -8.75 5.10
N ASN A 104 -4.69 -8.82 5.62
CA ASN A 104 -4.36 -8.30 6.95
C ASN A 104 -3.75 -6.90 6.92
N PHE A 105 -3.38 -6.37 5.75
CA PHE A 105 -2.63 -5.11 5.65
C PHE A 105 -3.27 -3.94 6.41
N TYR A 106 -4.59 -3.77 6.30
CA TYR A 106 -5.30 -2.72 7.04
C TYR A 106 -5.32 -2.97 8.56
N ALA A 107 -5.51 -4.22 8.99
CA ALA A 107 -5.46 -4.57 10.41
C ALA A 107 -4.06 -4.37 11.00
N SER A 108 -3.01 -4.74 10.25
CA SER A 108 -1.62 -4.50 10.65
C SER A 108 -1.29 -3.02 10.73
N PHE A 109 -1.83 -2.20 9.82
CA PHE A 109 -1.73 -0.74 9.90
C PHE A 109 -2.38 -0.20 11.19
N LEU A 110 -3.60 -0.63 11.50
CA LEU A 110 -4.28 -0.23 12.74
C LEU A 110 -3.52 -0.66 14.00
N ALA A 111 -2.95 -1.87 13.99
CA ALA A 111 -2.13 -2.35 15.10
C ALA A 111 -0.85 -1.51 15.29
N ALA A 112 -0.18 -1.14 14.20
CA ALA A 112 0.99 -0.27 14.25
C ALA A 112 0.63 1.13 14.78
N LEU A 113 -0.49 1.70 14.31
CA LEU A 113 -1.01 2.98 14.81
C LEU A 113 -1.34 2.90 16.30
N TYR A 114 -1.99 1.82 16.74
CA TYR A 114 -2.30 1.61 18.15
C TYR A 114 -1.04 1.57 19.02
N VAL A 115 0.01 0.85 18.57
CA VAL A 115 1.29 0.78 19.28
C VAL A 115 1.95 2.16 19.34
N ASP A 116 1.94 2.92 18.24
CA ASP A 116 2.50 4.28 18.19
C ASP A 116 1.80 5.24 19.17
N GLU A 117 0.46 5.24 19.19
CA GLU A 117 -0.34 6.07 20.10
C GLU A 117 -0.16 5.70 21.59
N HIS A 118 0.28 4.48 21.88
CA HIS A 118 0.46 3.96 23.24
C HIS A 118 1.93 3.72 23.62
N ALA A 119 2.89 4.15 22.78
CA ALA A 119 4.32 3.87 22.98
C ALA A 119 4.93 4.46 24.26
N HIS A 120 4.23 5.40 24.90
CA HIS A 120 4.66 6.13 26.10
C HIS A 120 3.75 5.91 27.32
N ARG A 121 2.81 4.96 27.26
CA ARG A 121 2.06 4.49 28.43
C ARG A 121 2.73 3.25 29.00
#